data_AF-A0A949E6T6-F1
#
_entry.id   AF-A0A949E6T6-F1
#
_cell.length_a   1.000
_cell.length_b   1.000
_cell.length_c   1.000
_cell.angle_alpha   90.00
_cell.angle_beta   90.00
_cell.angle_gamma   90.00
#
_symmetry.space_group_name_H-M   'P 1'
#
loop_
_entity.id
_entity.type
_entity.pdbx_description
1 polymer ?
#
loop_
_entity_poly.entity_id
_entity_poly.type
_entity_poly.pdbx_seq_one_letter_code
_entity_poly.pdbx_strand_id
1 'polypeptide(L)'
;HYYDLWCLITKGIADQAVADDGLFDRVLAHRKVFFRWSWMDYTKMRRGSLRLVPPEDQLKDWAADYTAMGTDMFFGEVPPFETVLKVVGDFERRFNQ
;
A
#
# COMPACT_ATOMS: atom_id res chain seq x y z
N HIS A 1 6.10 -4.09 1.28
CA HIS A 1 5.82 -5.39 0.63
C HIS A 1 4.50 -5.33 -0.12
N TYR A 2 4.55 -5.31 -1.45
CA TYR A 2 3.36 -5.21 -2.32
C TYR A 2 2.47 -6.46 -2.26
N TYR A 3 3.08 -7.63 -2.03
CA TYR A 3 2.36 -8.90 -1.87
C TYR A 3 1.36 -8.87 -0.71
N ASP A 4 1.76 -8.38 0.45
CA ASP A 4 0.88 -8.29 1.63
C ASP A 4 -0.31 -7.38 1.36
N LEU A 5 -0.06 -6.24 0.71
CA LEU A 5 -1.11 -5.31 0.33
C LEU A 5 -2.09 -5.96 -0.66
N TRP A 6 -1.58 -6.69 -1.65
CA TRP A 6 -2.42 -7.47 -2.56
C TRP A 6 -3.26 -8.51 -1.80
N CYS A 7 -2.67 -9.25 -0.86
CA CYS A 7 -3.39 -10.21 -0.01
C CYS A 7 -4.52 -9.54 0.81
N LEU A 8 -4.26 -8.38 1.41
CA LEU A 8 -5.25 -7.64 2.19
C LEU A 8 -6.42 -7.16 1.31
N ILE A 9 -6.12 -6.74 0.08
CA ILE A 9 -7.15 -6.31 -0.88
C ILE A 9 -7.97 -7.50 -1.36
N THR A 10 -7.33 -8.57 -1.84
CA THR A 10 -8.03 -9.74 -2.41
C THR A 10 -8.82 -10.54 -1.38
N LYS A 11 -8.44 -10.48 -0.09
CA LYS A 11 -9.20 -11.10 1.01
C LYS A 11 -10.32 -10.22 1.56
N GLY A 12 -10.57 -9.03 0.99
CA GLY A 12 -11.62 -8.11 1.43
C GLY A 12 -11.32 -7.38 2.74
N ILE A 13 -10.11 -7.53 3.30
CA ILE A 13 -9.70 -6.81 4.52
C ILE A 13 -9.55 -5.32 4.23
N ALA A 14 -9.08 -4.97 3.03
CA ALA A 14 -8.98 -3.58 2.61
C ALA A 14 -10.35 -2.89 2.59
N ASP A 15 -11.44 -3.59 2.24
CA ASP A 15 -12.80 -3.04 2.26
C ASP A 15 -13.25 -2.69 3.68
N GLN A 16 -12.95 -3.57 4.64
CA GLN A 16 -13.21 -3.31 6.07
C GLN A 16 -12.41 -2.10 6.56
N ALA A 17 -11.15 -1.98 6.12
CA ALA A 17 -10.31 -0.84 6.45
C ALA A 17 -10.82 0.48 5.84
N VAL A 18 -11.40 0.45 4.62
CA VAL A 18 -12.03 1.64 4.01
C VAL A 18 -13.28 2.05 4.77
N ALA A 19 -14.09 1.09 5.21
CA ALA A 19 -15.35 1.33 5.92
C ALA A 19 -15.17 1.86 7.35
N ASP A 20 -13.99 1.68 7.96
CA ASP A 20 -13.64 2.32 9.23
C ASP A 20 -13.14 3.75 8.98
N ASP A 21 -14.05 4.71 9.10
CA ASP A 21 -13.76 6.13 8.85
C ASP A 21 -12.59 6.66 9.69
N GLY A 22 -12.45 6.18 10.93
CA GLY A 22 -11.43 6.65 11.87
C GLY A 22 -10.10 5.89 11.81
N LEU A 23 -10.02 4.76 11.10
CA LEU A 23 -8.81 3.92 11.06
C LEU A 23 -7.61 4.69 10.52
N PHE A 24 -7.79 5.40 9.41
CA PHE A 24 -6.73 6.16 8.77
C PHE A 24 -6.13 7.20 9.74
N ASP A 25 -6.98 7.96 10.44
CA ASP A 25 -6.55 8.99 11.37
C ASP A 25 -5.83 8.41 12.58
N ARG A 26 -6.29 7.25 13.10
CA ARG A 26 -5.61 6.55 14.20
C ARG A 26 -4.24 6.04 13.78
N VAL A 27 -4.12 5.47 12.58
CA VAL A 27 -2.83 5.02 12.03
C VAL A 27 -1.89 6.22 11.82
N LEU A 28 -2.40 7.34 11.30
CA LEU A 28 -1.64 8.56 11.09
C LEU A 28 -1.14 9.14 12.44
N ALA A 29 -2.01 9.21 13.44
CA ALA A 29 -1.66 9.69 14.78
C ALA A 29 -0.58 8.81 15.43
N HIS A 30 -0.73 7.48 15.36
CA HIS A 30 0.28 6.55 15.84
C HIS A 30 1.62 6.75 15.13
N ARG A 31 1.61 6.81 13.79
CA ARG A 31 2.82 7.02 12.99
C ARG A 31 3.52 8.34 13.31
N LYS A 32 2.78 9.41 13.54
CA LYS A 32 3.32 10.73 13.92
C LYS A 32 4.06 10.70 15.25
N VAL A 33 3.61 9.88 16.20
CA VAL A 33 4.24 9.75 17.53
C VAL A 33 5.50 8.88 17.45
N PHE A 34 5.42 7.70 16.82
CA PHE A 34 6.49 6.69 16.88
C PHE A 34 7.50 6.77 15.73
N PHE A 35 7.11 7.31 14.57
CA PHE A 35 7.94 7.37 13.36
C PHE A 35 8.05 8.80 12.83
N ARG A 36 8.38 9.74 13.73
CA ARG A 36 8.44 11.16 13.41
C ARG A 36 9.67 11.49 12.56
N TRP A 37 9.61 11.19 11.27
CA TRP A 37 10.69 11.49 10.34
C TRP A 37 10.62 12.93 9.83
N SER A 38 11.75 13.63 9.82
CA SER A 38 11.85 15.06 9.47
C SER A 38 11.45 15.38 8.02
N TRP A 39 11.67 14.45 7.10
CA TRP A 39 11.28 14.54 5.68
C TRP A 39 9.81 14.22 5.37
N MET A 40 9.01 13.79 6.35
CA MET A 40 7.61 13.41 6.13
C MET A 40 6.66 14.50 6.62
N ASP A 41 5.89 15.07 5.69
CA ASP A 41 4.85 16.04 6.01
C ASP A 41 3.52 15.35 6.30
N TYR A 42 3.33 14.98 7.57
CA TYR A 42 2.10 14.36 8.05
C TYR A 42 0.85 15.26 7.92
N THR A 43 1.00 16.56 7.68
CA THR A 43 -0.15 17.47 7.49
C THR A 43 -0.81 17.35 6.12
N LYS A 44 -0.08 16.77 5.16
CA LYS A 44 -0.54 16.48 3.79
C LYS A 44 -1.13 15.08 3.65
N MET A 45 -1.04 14.24 4.68
CA MET A 45 -1.64 12.91 4.68
C MET A 45 -3.11 13.01 5.04
N ARG A 46 -4.00 12.87 4.05
CA ARG A 46 -5.44 12.92 4.24
C ARG A 46 -6.09 11.76 3.47
N ARG A 47 -7.28 11.34 3.89
CA ARG A 47 -8.14 10.52 3.03
C ARG A 47 -8.31 11.26 1.70
N GLY A 48 -8.32 10.53 0.57
CA GLY A 48 -8.30 11.18 -0.74
C GLY A 48 -6.91 11.36 -1.37
N SER A 49 -5.83 11.33 -0.57
CA SER A 49 -4.48 11.69 -1.05
C SER A 49 -3.47 10.54 -0.96
N LEU A 50 -3.94 9.30 -0.88
CA LEU A 50 -3.07 8.14 -0.72
C LEU A 50 -2.35 7.84 -2.04
N ARG A 51 -1.03 7.70 -2.01
CA ARG A 51 -0.24 7.19 -3.13
C ARG A 51 0.38 5.87 -2.71
N LEU A 52 -0.14 4.79 -3.27
CA LEU A 52 0.34 3.42 -3.12
C LEU A 52 1.17 3.00 -4.32
N VAL A 53 0.71 3.29 -5.55
CA VAL A 53 1.43 2.95 -6.79
C VAL A 53 2.69 3.81 -6.90
N PRO A 54 3.85 3.24 -7.25
CA PRO A 54 5.08 4.01 -7.26
C PRO A 54 5.14 4.88 -8.53
N PRO A 55 5.92 5.96 -8.51
CA PRO A 55 6.23 6.75 -9.70
C PRO A 55 6.78 5.89 -10.85
N GLU A 56 6.50 6.29 -12.10
CA GLU A 56 6.85 5.51 -13.30
C GLU A 56 8.36 5.26 -13.43
N ASP A 57 9.17 6.26 -13.07
CA ASP A 57 10.64 6.19 -13.07
C ASP A 57 11.19 5.19 -12.05
N GLN A 58 10.41 4.83 -11.03
CA GLN A 58 10.81 3.89 -9.97
C GLN A 58 10.25 2.48 -10.20
N LEU A 59 9.31 2.29 -11.12
CA LEU A 59 8.61 1.00 -11.30
C LEU A 59 9.57 -0.19 -11.45
N LYS A 60 10.67 0.01 -12.19
CA LYS A 60 11.69 -1.03 -12.40
C LYS A 60 12.36 -1.47 -11.11
N ASP A 61 12.70 -0.53 -10.23
CA ASP A 61 13.37 -0.82 -8.97
C ASP A 61 12.43 -1.55 -8.01
N TRP A 62 11.16 -1.12 -7.95
CA TRP A 62 10.13 -1.80 -7.16
C TRP A 62 9.82 -3.21 -7.68
N ALA A 63 9.81 -3.42 -9.00
CA ALA A 63 9.63 -4.73 -9.61
C ALA A 63 10.79 -5.67 -9.29
N ALA A 64 12.02 -5.14 -9.34
CA ALA A 64 13.22 -5.89 -8.97
C ALA A 64 13.20 -6.27 -7.48
N ASP A 65 12.86 -5.34 -6.58
CA ASP A 65 12.72 -5.61 -5.14
C ASP A 65 11.65 -6.68 -4.86
N TYR A 66 10.48 -6.56 -5.49
CA TYR A 66 9.41 -7.56 -5.38
C TYR A 66 9.85 -8.95 -5.83
N THR A 67 10.60 -9.03 -6.94
CA THR A 67 11.11 -10.29 -7.48
C THR A 67 12.22 -10.86 -6.60
N ALA A 68 13.08 -10.01 -6.05
CA ALA A 68 14.19 -10.40 -5.17
C ALA A 68 13.70 -10.97 -3.83
N MET A 69 12.53 -10.55 -3.34
CA MET A 69 11.89 -11.18 -2.19
C MET A 69 11.53 -12.66 -2.45
N GLY A 70 11.37 -13.05 -3.72
CA GLY A 70 11.27 -14.45 -4.16
C GLY A 70 10.06 -15.22 -3.64
N THR A 71 9.94 -16.48 -4.06
CA THR A 71 8.89 -17.40 -3.58
C THR A 71 9.12 -17.85 -2.14
N ASP A 72 10.33 -17.71 -1.61
CA ASP A 72 10.67 -18.20 -0.26
C ASP A 72 10.06 -17.33 0.86
N MET A 73 9.72 -16.08 0.56
CA MET A 73 9.02 -15.19 1.50
C MET A 73 7.49 -15.23 1.37
N PHE A 74 6.95 -15.86 0.33
CA PHE A 74 5.52 -15.82 0.03
C PHE A 74 4.89 -17.22 0.12
N PHE A 75 3.77 -17.29 0.84
CA PHE A 75 3.01 -18.54 0.95
C PHE A 75 1.96 -18.62 -0.16
N GLY A 76 2.02 -19.69 -0.95
CA GLY A 76 1.01 -19.99 -1.98
C GLY A 76 1.37 -19.44 -3.36
N GLU A 77 0.35 -19.15 -4.16
CA GLU A 77 0.53 -18.64 -5.52
C GLU A 77 0.90 -17.16 -5.49
N VAL A 78 2.07 -16.83 -6.07
CA VAL A 78 2.59 -15.46 -6.11
C VAL A 78 2.19 -14.82 -7.43
N PRO A 79 1.34 -13.79 -7.43
CA PRO A 79 0.95 -13.10 -8.67
C PRO A 79 2.13 -12.33 -9.27
N PRO A 80 2.15 -12.13 -10.61
CA PRO A 80 3.07 -11.21 -11.25
C PRO A 80 2.95 -9.79 -10.68
N PHE A 81 4.07 -9.07 -10.65
CA PHE A 81 4.12 -7.72 -10.08
C PHE A 81 3.12 -6.76 -10.75
N GLU A 82 2.93 -6.88 -12.06
CA GLU A 82 1.97 -6.09 -12.84
C GLU A 82 0.52 -6.35 -12.38
N THR A 83 0.21 -7.58 -12.01
CA THR A 83 -1.11 -7.95 -11.48
C THR A 83 -1.32 -7.33 -10.10
N VAL A 84 -0.29 -7.37 -9.26
CA VAL A 84 -0.30 -6.73 -7.95
C VAL A 84 -0.51 -5.22 -8.08
N LEU A 85 0.27 -4.56 -8.93
CA LEU A 85 0.16 -3.11 -9.16
C LEU A 85 -1.20 -2.71 -9.71
N LYS A 86 -1.80 -3.51 -10.59
CA LYS A 86 -3.14 -3.26 -11.09
C LYS A 86 -4.16 -3.26 -9.94
N VAL A 87 -4.16 -4.28 -9.10
CA VAL A 87 -5.08 -4.40 -7.94
C VAL A 87 -4.85 -3.25 -6.95
N VAL A 88 -3.60 -2.93 -6.66
CA VAL A 88 -3.25 -1.84 -5.74
C VAL A 88 -3.66 -0.48 -6.32
N GLY A 89 -3.45 -0.25 -7.61
CA GLY A 89 -3.87 0.98 -8.29
C GLY A 89 -5.39 1.14 -8.34
N ASP A 90 -6.13 0.06 -8.56
CA ASP A 90 -7.60 0.06 -8.51
C ASP A 90 -8.09 0.42 -7.10
N PHE A 91 -7.46 -0.16 -6.07
CA PHE A 91 -7.74 0.18 -4.68
C PHE A 91 -7.41 1.65 -4.35
N GLU A 92 -6.24 2.15 -4.76
CA GLU A 92 -5.83 3.54 -4.57
C GLU A 92 -6.87 4.50 -5.14
N ARG A 93 -7.30 4.28 -6.38
CA ARG A 93 -8.31 5.13 -7.04
C ARG A 93 -9.63 5.15 -6.29
N ARG A 94 -10.09 3.98 -5.81
CA ARG A 94 -11.33 3.89 -5.02
C ARG A 94 -11.20 4.53 -3.64
N PHE A 95 -10.06 4.37 -2.97
CA PHE A 95 -9.82 4.98 -1.66
C PHE A 95 -9.73 6.51 -1.74
N ASN A 96 -9.31 7.03 -2.89
CA ASN A 96 -9.11 8.46 -3.08
C ASN A 96 -10.34 9.21 -3.64
N GLN A 97 -11.43 8.50 -3.96
CA GLN A 97 -12.72 9.08 -4.34
C GLN A 97 -13.50 9.54 -3.10
#